data_AF-A0A8H9FTL4-F1
#
_entry.id   AF-A0A8H9FTL4-F1
#
_cell.length_a   1.000
_cell.length_b   1.000
_cell.length_c   1.000
_cell.angle_alpha   90.00
_cell.angle_beta   90.00
_cell.angle_gamma   90.00
#
_symmetry.space_group_name_H-M   'P 1'
#
loop_
_entity.id
_entity.type
_entity.pdbx_description
1 polymer ?
#
loop_
_entity_poly.entity_id
_entity_poly.type
_entity_poly.pdbx_seq_one_letter_code
_entity_poly.pdbx_strand_id
1 'polypeptide(L)'
;MRTQTAPRPTVPVPASDPARAVTALEDAGLVSPDRHDEALALLGTVLASDAGTQPTATLRRRLGEVATYVGVAFVLAAVAVFLAPRWLDLGWVTRVAMIAGAGLVLALAGWGVARPVGGFAALRAGGHESRLRLVSVLLTGAAGAGAAAAGVAVLEQVQRSGTEMEHGTRVGLAGFGTLVVLAAAAYVLAPTLVAHAALVVGVGYTVPFLSQELGLHSGRPIGFGFLAAGVVWLVLAERDRWREGLAARLVGVGFLFAGAQAQLASDTRWVGYVLTFAVGVAAFLLHLTRRAWPYLVLGVAGVTVAVPEALIDWTEGTLGTAVALLGAGLALLLSGLLALRLRRDEPS
;
A
#
# COMPACT_ATOMS: atom_id res chain seq x y z
N MET A 1 -58.06 -4.85 -8.57
CA MET A 1 -57.32 -6.13 -8.66
C MET A 1 -56.22 -6.00 -9.71
N ARG A 2 -54.97 -5.79 -9.29
CA ARG A 2 -53.78 -5.89 -10.14
C ARG A 2 -52.95 -7.03 -9.59
N THR A 3 -52.77 -8.08 -10.37
CA THR A 3 -52.04 -9.30 -10.03
C THR A 3 -50.55 -8.99 -9.96
N GLN A 4 -50.00 -9.14 -8.76
CA GLN A 4 -48.58 -8.98 -8.45
C GLN A 4 -47.87 -10.28 -8.86
N THR A 5 -47.10 -10.24 -9.94
CA THR A 5 -46.28 -11.36 -10.41
C THR A 5 -45.05 -11.50 -9.51
N ALA A 6 -44.97 -12.63 -8.80
CA ALA A 6 -43.85 -12.96 -7.92
C ALA A 6 -42.54 -13.14 -8.72
N PRO A 7 -41.37 -12.74 -8.18
CA PRO A 7 -40.08 -12.99 -8.80
C PRO A 7 -39.74 -14.48 -8.76
N ARG A 8 -39.34 -15.05 -9.92
CA ARG A 8 -38.90 -16.44 -10.05
C ARG A 8 -37.54 -16.64 -9.35
N PRO A 9 -37.36 -17.75 -8.62
CA PRO A 9 -36.07 -18.09 -8.02
C PRO A 9 -35.05 -18.42 -9.12
N THR A 10 -33.91 -17.73 -9.12
CA THR A 10 -32.74 -18.07 -9.94
C THR A 10 -32.03 -19.27 -9.31
N VAL A 11 -32.23 -20.45 -9.88
CA VAL A 11 -31.43 -21.64 -9.56
C VAL A 11 -30.02 -21.45 -10.12
N PRO A 12 -28.94 -21.66 -9.35
CA PRO A 12 -27.58 -21.65 -9.89
C PRO A 12 -27.42 -22.91 -10.77
N VAL A 13 -27.39 -22.70 -12.08
CA VAL A 13 -27.13 -23.80 -13.05
C VAL A 13 -25.62 -24.12 -13.05
N PRO A 14 -25.22 -25.39 -12.91
CA PRO A 14 -23.82 -25.78 -13.08
C PRO A 14 -23.38 -25.49 -14.52
N ALA A 15 -22.35 -24.66 -14.69
CA ALA A 15 -21.91 -24.08 -15.96
C ALA A 15 -21.25 -25.06 -16.97
N SER A 16 -21.43 -26.36 -16.83
CA SER A 16 -20.69 -27.35 -17.62
C SER A 16 -21.48 -28.00 -18.76
N ASP A 17 -22.76 -27.65 -18.93
CA ASP A 17 -23.59 -28.18 -20.02
C ASP A 17 -24.05 -27.04 -20.94
N PRO A 18 -23.37 -26.83 -22.09
CA PRO A 18 -23.69 -25.73 -23.01
C PRO A 18 -25.12 -25.80 -23.55
N ALA A 19 -25.70 -27.00 -23.68
CA ALA A 19 -27.08 -27.14 -24.13
C ALA A 19 -28.06 -26.55 -23.11
N ARG A 20 -27.87 -26.85 -21.82
CA ARG A 20 -28.66 -26.26 -20.73
C ARG A 20 -28.51 -24.75 -20.64
N ALA A 21 -27.32 -24.23 -20.87
CA ALA A 21 -27.07 -22.78 -20.86
C ALA A 21 -27.80 -22.08 -22.01
N VAL A 22 -27.80 -22.65 -23.22
CA VAL A 22 -28.54 -22.11 -24.37
C VAL A 22 -30.06 -22.19 -24.12
N THR A 23 -30.58 -23.32 -23.63
CA THR A 23 -32.01 -23.44 -23.28
C THR A 23 -32.43 -22.40 -22.23
N ALA A 24 -31.61 -22.14 -21.22
CA ALA A 24 -31.90 -21.11 -20.22
C ALA A 24 -31.89 -19.68 -20.81
N LEU A 25 -31.06 -19.41 -21.82
CA LEU A 25 -31.04 -18.14 -22.55
C LEU A 25 -32.26 -17.97 -23.46
N GLU A 26 -32.75 -19.05 -24.05
CA GLU A 26 -34.00 -19.08 -24.82
C GLU A 26 -35.22 -18.86 -23.94
N ASP A 27 -35.30 -19.56 -22.79
CA ASP A 27 -36.38 -19.40 -21.80
C ASP A 27 -36.44 -17.96 -21.23
N ALA A 28 -35.29 -17.28 -21.18
CA ALA A 28 -35.18 -15.87 -20.79
C ALA A 28 -35.52 -14.88 -21.92
N GLY A 29 -35.76 -15.35 -23.14
CA GLY A 29 -36.02 -14.52 -24.32
C GLY A 29 -34.80 -13.76 -24.84
N LEU A 30 -33.59 -14.18 -24.45
CA LEU A 30 -32.33 -13.55 -24.84
C LEU A 30 -31.76 -14.13 -26.14
N VAL A 31 -32.15 -15.37 -26.49
CA VAL A 31 -31.78 -16.04 -27.73
C VAL A 31 -33.07 -16.53 -28.41
N SER A 32 -33.14 -16.33 -29.72
CA SER A 32 -34.22 -16.85 -30.55
C SER A 32 -34.12 -18.37 -30.67
N PRO A 33 -35.23 -19.14 -30.51
CA PRO A 33 -35.23 -20.60 -30.68
C PRO A 33 -34.68 -21.05 -32.04
N ASP A 34 -34.93 -20.26 -33.09
CA ASP A 34 -34.44 -20.55 -34.45
C ASP A 34 -32.90 -20.47 -34.58
N ARG A 35 -32.20 -19.94 -33.56
CA ARG A 35 -30.73 -19.82 -33.50
C ARG A 35 -30.09 -20.75 -32.47
N HIS A 36 -30.83 -21.74 -31.97
CA HIS A 36 -30.37 -22.70 -30.97
C HIS A 36 -29.01 -23.32 -31.33
N ASP A 37 -28.91 -23.90 -32.52
CA ASP A 37 -27.71 -24.60 -32.99
C ASP A 37 -26.50 -23.66 -33.15
N GLU A 38 -26.74 -22.41 -33.58
CA GLU A 38 -25.70 -21.40 -33.72
C GLU A 38 -25.17 -20.93 -32.35
N ALA A 39 -26.07 -20.73 -31.39
CA ALA A 39 -25.72 -20.36 -30.02
C ALA A 39 -24.96 -21.50 -29.31
N LEU A 40 -25.35 -22.76 -29.53
CA LEU A 40 -24.66 -23.94 -29.03
C LEU A 40 -23.25 -24.06 -29.61
N ALA A 41 -23.09 -23.86 -30.93
CA ALA A 41 -21.80 -23.88 -31.59
C ALA A 41 -20.87 -22.76 -31.09
N LEU A 42 -21.40 -21.55 -30.91
CA LEU A 42 -20.64 -20.40 -30.44
C LEU A 42 -20.23 -20.57 -28.97
N LEU A 43 -21.16 -21.02 -28.11
CA LEU A 43 -20.87 -21.30 -26.71
C LEU A 43 -19.89 -22.46 -26.56
N GLY A 44 -20.02 -23.51 -27.38
CA GLY A 44 -19.05 -24.60 -27.46
C GLY A 44 -17.65 -24.11 -27.87
N THR A 45 -17.57 -23.16 -28.80
CA THR A 45 -16.30 -22.55 -29.22
C THR A 45 -15.68 -21.70 -28.11
N VAL A 46 -16.47 -20.91 -27.39
CA VAL A 46 -16.02 -20.10 -26.25
C VAL A 46 -15.56 -20.99 -25.09
N LEU A 47 -16.36 -21.99 -24.72
CA LEU A 47 -16.02 -22.92 -23.65
C LEU A 47 -14.83 -23.82 -24.02
N ALA A 48 -14.69 -24.23 -25.27
CA ALA A 48 -13.51 -24.96 -25.73
C ALA A 48 -12.26 -24.07 -25.78
N SER A 49 -12.42 -22.78 -26.09
CA SER A 49 -11.33 -21.80 -26.01
C SER A 49 -10.90 -21.56 -24.56
N ASP A 50 -11.84 -21.50 -23.61
CA ASP A 50 -11.55 -21.41 -22.18
C ASP A 50 -10.98 -22.71 -21.60
N ALA A 51 -11.50 -23.86 -22.00
CA ALA A 51 -11.04 -25.18 -21.57
C ALA A 51 -9.66 -25.54 -22.15
N GLY A 52 -9.36 -25.12 -23.38
CA GLY A 52 -8.02 -25.21 -23.98
C GLY A 52 -6.96 -24.32 -23.30
N THR A 53 -7.40 -23.44 -22.39
CA THR A 53 -6.54 -22.47 -21.68
C THR A 53 -6.20 -22.89 -20.23
N GLN A 54 -6.31 -24.17 -19.85
CA GLN A 54 -5.83 -24.72 -18.56
C GLN A 54 -5.38 -26.19 -18.73
N PRO A 55 -4.45 -26.81 -17.94
CA PRO A 55 -3.60 -26.35 -16.83
C PRO A 55 -2.08 -26.55 -17.03
N THR A 56 -1.59 -27.22 -18.08
CA THR A 56 -0.15 -27.55 -18.24
C THR A 56 0.72 -26.33 -18.61
N ALA A 57 0.15 -25.38 -19.36
CA ALA A 57 0.75 -24.06 -19.58
C ALA A 57 0.93 -23.29 -18.27
N THR A 58 0.10 -23.54 -17.25
CA THR A 58 0.21 -22.84 -15.96
C THR A 58 1.39 -23.33 -15.14
N LEU A 59 1.71 -24.63 -15.15
CA LEU A 59 2.86 -25.13 -14.38
C LEU A 59 4.18 -24.69 -15.01
N ARG A 60 4.33 -24.79 -16.35
CA ARG A 60 5.54 -24.30 -17.03
C ARG A 60 5.70 -22.79 -16.87
N ARG A 61 4.61 -22.03 -16.94
CA ARG A 61 4.61 -20.57 -16.70
C ARG A 61 4.94 -20.23 -15.25
N ARG A 62 4.32 -20.89 -14.28
CA ARG A 62 4.62 -20.71 -12.84
C ARG A 62 6.06 -21.09 -12.53
N LEU A 63 6.57 -22.20 -13.07
CA LEU A 63 7.97 -22.58 -12.96
C LEU A 63 8.89 -21.55 -13.61
N GLY A 64 8.50 -20.97 -14.74
CA GLY A 64 9.22 -19.86 -15.37
C GLY A 64 9.25 -18.60 -14.52
N GLU A 65 8.13 -18.23 -13.90
CA GLU A 65 8.05 -17.10 -12.95
C GLU A 65 8.93 -17.36 -11.73
N VAL A 66 8.83 -18.54 -11.10
CA VAL A 66 9.69 -18.94 -9.96
C VAL A 66 11.16 -18.98 -10.36
N ALA A 67 11.52 -19.59 -11.49
CA ALA A 67 12.89 -19.63 -11.99
C ALA A 67 13.45 -18.22 -12.26
N THR A 68 12.61 -17.29 -12.72
CA THR A 68 13.02 -15.89 -12.92
C THR A 68 13.29 -15.21 -11.57
N TYR A 69 12.40 -15.36 -10.58
CA TYR A 69 12.62 -14.79 -9.24
C TYR A 69 13.84 -15.37 -8.56
N VAL A 70 14.01 -16.70 -8.62
CA VAL A 70 15.17 -17.42 -8.08
C VAL A 70 16.45 -16.99 -8.80
N GLY A 71 16.41 -16.87 -10.13
CA GLY A 71 17.52 -16.37 -10.93
C GLY A 71 17.95 -14.95 -10.54
N VAL A 72 17.00 -14.03 -10.39
CA VAL A 72 17.28 -12.67 -9.92
C VAL A 72 17.88 -12.68 -8.51
N ALA A 73 17.34 -13.48 -7.59
CA ALA A 73 17.88 -13.61 -6.24
C ALA A 73 19.32 -14.15 -6.25
N PHE A 74 19.62 -15.16 -7.06
CA PHE A 74 20.98 -15.68 -7.22
C PHE A 74 21.94 -14.67 -7.84
N VAL A 75 21.51 -13.90 -8.83
CA VAL A 75 22.34 -12.82 -9.41
C VAL A 75 22.64 -11.75 -8.36
N LEU A 76 21.64 -11.31 -7.60
CA LEU A 76 21.84 -10.35 -6.52
C LEU A 76 22.75 -10.90 -5.41
N ALA A 77 22.58 -12.17 -5.04
CA ALA A 77 23.44 -12.85 -4.07
C ALA A 77 24.88 -12.98 -4.58
N ALA A 78 25.08 -13.35 -5.84
CA ALA A 78 26.40 -13.45 -6.46
C ALA A 78 27.09 -12.09 -6.52
N VAL A 79 26.37 -11.03 -6.92
CA VAL A 79 26.89 -9.66 -6.88
C VAL A 79 27.25 -9.26 -5.45
N ALA A 80 26.40 -9.53 -4.47
CA ALA A 80 26.68 -9.22 -3.07
C ALA A 80 27.91 -9.99 -2.54
N VAL A 81 28.02 -11.29 -2.78
CA VAL A 81 29.15 -12.13 -2.33
C VAL A 81 30.46 -11.72 -3.03
N PHE A 82 30.41 -11.36 -4.31
CA PHE A 82 31.59 -10.91 -5.05
C PHE A 82 32.02 -9.50 -4.66
N LEU A 83 31.06 -8.61 -4.41
CA LEU A 83 31.31 -7.21 -4.13
C LEU A 83 31.62 -6.95 -2.66
N ALA A 84 31.04 -7.70 -1.71
CA ALA A 84 31.18 -7.45 -0.28
C ALA A 84 32.64 -7.44 0.20
N PRO A 85 33.51 -8.41 -0.15
CA PRO A 85 34.92 -8.37 0.27
C PRO A 85 35.67 -7.16 -0.29
N ARG A 86 35.34 -6.74 -1.52
CA ARG A 86 36.01 -5.61 -2.19
C ARG A 86 35.39 -4.26 -1.83
N TRP A 87 34.18 -4.24 -1.27
CA TRP A 87 33.45 -3.02 -1.02
C TRP A 87 34.26 -2.07 -0.15
N LEU A 88 34.87 -2.61 0.91
CA LEU A 88 35.71 -1.85 1.84
C LEU A 88 37.03 -1.37 1.22
N ASP A 89 37.56 -2.07 0.21
CA ASP A 89 38.78 -1.67 -0.51
C ASP A 89 38.53 -0.57 -1.55
N LEU A 90 37.27 -0.41 -2.00
CA LEU A 90 36.92 0.64 -2.95
C LEU A 90 36.91 2.00 -2.26
N GLY A 91 37.51 3.01 -2.91
CA GLY A 91 37.35 4.40 -2.51
C GLY A 91 35.88 4.84 -2.57
N TRP A 92 35.48 5.77 -1.70
CA TRP A 92 34.10 6.26 -1.60
C TRP A 92 33.55 6.79 -2.94
N VAL A 93 34.38 7.47 -3.75
CA VAL A 93 34.00 7.97 -5.08
C VAL A 93 33.55 6.81 -5.96
N THR A 94 34.30 5.72 -5.96
CA THR A 94 33.98 4.52 -6.74
C THR A 94 32.70 3.87 -6.24
N ARG A 95 32.52 3.75 -4.92
CA ARG A 95 31.27 3.22 -4.32
C ARG A 95 30.05 4.03 -4.74
N VAL A 96 30.13 5.36 -4.61
CA VAL A 96 29.05 6.28 -4.99
C VAL A 96 28.80 6.23 -6.50
N ALA A 97 29.86 6.26 -7.33
CA ALA A 97 29.74 6.21 -8.79
C ALA A 97 29.14 4.88 -9.28
N MET A 98 29.49 3.75 -8.65
CA MET A 98 28.91 2.45 -8.98
C MET A 98 27.41 2.40 -8.67
N ILE A 99 27.00 2.83 -7.47
CA ILE A 99 25.59 2.83 -7.08
C ILE A 99 24.80 3.83 -7.94
N ALA A 100 25.28 5.07 -8.06
CA ALA A 100 24.63 6.11 -8.85
C ALA A 100 24.57 5.72 -10.34
N GLY A 101 25.62 5.09 -10.86
CA GLY A 101 25.67 4.56 -12.22
C GLY A 101 24.62 3.47 -12.46
N ALA A 102 24.46 2.53 -11.53
CA ALA A 102 23.40 1.53 -11.59
C ALA A 102 22.00 2.19 -11.57
N GLY A 103 21.80 3.20 -10.72
CA GLY A 103 20.56 3.98 -10.68
C GLY A 103 20.28 4.70 -12.00
N LEU A 104 21.30 5.31 -12.61
CA LEU A 104 21.19 5.97 -13.91
C LEU A 104 20.83 4.98 -15.02
N VAL A 105 21.46 3.80 -15.05
CA VAL A 105 21.12 2.75 -16.03
C VAL A 105 19.66 2.32 -15.88
N LEU A 106 19.17 2.12 -14.66
CA LEU A 106 17.77 1.78 -14.41
C LEU A 106 16.82 2.90 -14.85
N ALA A 107 17.15 4.16 -14.56
CA ALA A 107 16.35 5.32 -14.98
C ALA A 107 16.28 5.45 -16.51
N LEU A 108 17.42 5.28 -17.19
CA LEU A 108 17.51 5.31 -18.65
C LEU A 108 16.76 4.13 -19.29
N ALA A 109 16.83 2.94 -18.70
CA ALA A 109 16.04 1.78 -19.13
C ALA A 109 14.54 2.06 -19.00
N GLY A 110 14.09 2.63 -17.88
CA GLY A 110 12.69 3.04 -17.68
C GLY A 110 12.24 4.07 -18.72
N TRP A 111 13.06 5.07 -19.01
CA TRP A 111 12.80 6.04 -20.07
C TRP A 111 12.76 5.39 -21.46
N GLY A 112 13.68 4.48 -21.75
CA GLY A 112 13.74 3.72 -23.00
C GLY A 112 12.50 2.85 -23.23
N VAL A 113 11.93 2.26 -22.18
CA VAL A 113 10.67 1.50 -22.26
C VAL A 113 9.46 2.42 -22.49
N ALA A 114 9.50 3.65 -21.98
CA ALA A 114 8.42 4.64 -22.11
C ALA A 114 8.40 5.35 -23.47
N ARG A 115 9.57 5.57 -24.10
CA ARG A 115 9.69 6.37 -25.32
C ARG A 115 8.87 5.86 -26.52
N PRO A 116 8.82 4.56 -26.86
CA PRO A 116 8.11 4.06 -28.04
C PRO A 116 6.59 4.28 -28.01
N VAL A 117 6.01 4.45 -26.82
CA VAL A 117 4.57 4.66 -26.65
C VAL A 117 4.19 6.14 -26.49
N GLY A 118 5.10 7.07 -26.79
CA GLY A 118 4.86 8.51 -26.64
C GLY A 118 5.29 9.10 -25.29
N GLY A 119 6.09 8.36 -24.51
CA GLY A 119 6.68 8.83 -23.26
C GLY A 119 5.79 8.63 -22.02
N PHE A 120 6.19 9.25 -20.90
CA PHE A 120 5.52 9.09 -19.60
C PHE A 120 4.08 9.61 -19.58
N ALA A 121 3.76 10.65 -20.37
CA ALA A 121 2.40 11.18 -20.44
C ALA A 121 1.42 10.15 -21.04
N ALA A 122 1.81 9.52 -22.16
CA ALA A 122 1.01 8.49 -22.80
C ALA A 122 0.89 7.22 -21.95
N LEU A 123 1.96 6.79 -21.28
CA LEU A 123 1.91 5.68 -20.32
C LEU A 123 0.88 5.89 -19.21
N ARG A 124 0.76 7.13 -18.70
CA ARG A 124 -0.20 7.47 -17.63
C ARG A 124 -1.64 7.52 -18.12
N ALA A 125 -1.85 7.92 -19.38
CA ALA A 125 -3.17 8.04 -19.99
C ALA A 125 -3.91 6.68 -20.12
N GLY A 126 -3.19 5.56 -20.10
CA GLY A 126 -3.75 4.20 -20.08
C GLY A 126 -3.31 3.34 -21.26
N GLY A 127 -3.84 2.12 -21.36
CA GLY A 127 -3.60 1.21 -22.50
C GLY A 127 -2.30 0.40 -22.47
N HIS A 128 -1.40 0.64 -21.51
CA HIS A 128 -0.08 0.00 -21.45
C HIS A 128 0.32 -0.46 -20.03
N GLU A 129 -0.58 -1.14 -19.31
CA GLU A 129 -0.35 -1.50 -17.90
C GLU A 129 0.96 -2.27 -17.64
N SER A 130 1.30 -3.25 -18.47
CA SER A 130 2.53 -4.03 -18.31
C SER A 130 3.79 -3.16 -18.42
N ARG A 131 3.79 -2.20 -19.34
CA ARG A 131 4.89 -1.25 -19.51
C ARG A 131 4.95 -0.26 -18.35
N LEU A 132 3.80 0.24 -17.90
CA LEU A 132 3.72 1.12 -16.74
C LEU A 132 4.32 0.46 -15.48
N ARG A 133 3.98 -0.81 -15.22
CA ARG A 133 4.53 -1.58 -14.10
C ARG A 133 6.05 -1.74 -14.21
N LEU A 134 6.55 -2.15 -15.39
CA LEU A 134 7.99 -2.30 -15.63
C LEU A 134 8.73 -0.97 -15.43
N VAL A 135 8.24 0.12 -16.02
CA VAL A 135 8.84 1.46 -15.88
C VAL A 135 8.84 1.90 -14.41
N SER A 136 7.74 1.67 -13.68
CA SER A 136 7.66 2.03 -12.27
C SER A 136 8.66 1.26 -11.41
N VAL A 137 8.84 -0.04 -11.66
CA VAL A 137 9.86 -0.86 -10.97
C VAL A 137 11.27 -0.33 -11.26
N LEU A 138 11.58 -0.04 -12.53
CA LEU A 138 12.88 0.50 -12.94
C LEU A 138 13.16 1.87 -12.29
N LEU A 139 12.20 2.79 -12.33
CA LEU A 139 12.33 4.11 -11.70
C LEU A 139 12.40 4.03 -10.18
N THR A 140 11.68 3.10 -9.55
CA THR A 140 11.75 2.88 -8.10
C THR A 140 13.11 2.30 -7.70
N GLY A 141 13.64 1.35 -8.47
CA GLY A 141 15.00 0.83 -8.29
C GLY A 141 16.05 1.94 -8.46
N ALA A 142 15.88 2.82 -9.45
CA ALA A 142 16.72 3.99 -9.64
C ALA A 142 16.66 4.95 -8.44
N ALA A 143 15.47 5.19 -7.88
CA ALA A 143 15.29 6.00 -6.68
C ALA A 143 15.99 5.39 -5.46
N GLY A 144 15.88 4.07 -5.26
CA GLY A 144 16.59 3.34 -4.21
C GLY A 144 18.11 3.42 -4.35
N ALA A 145 18.63 3.25 -5.57
CA ALA A 145 20.05 3.41 -5.85
C ALA A 145 20.53 4.85 -5.61
N GLY A 146 19.79 5.85 -6.08
CA GLY A 146 20.10 7.26 -5.81
C GLY A 146 20.12 7.60 -4.32
N ALA A 147 19.16 7.08 -3.56
CA ALA A 147 19.13 7.18 -2.10
C ALA A 147 20.34 6.53 -1.42
N ALA A 148 20.70 5.31 -1.82
CA ALA A 148 21.86 4.61 -1.29
C ALA A 148 23.17 5.36 -1.63
N ALA A 149 23.31 5.89 -2.84
CA ALA A 149 24.46 6.69 -3.24
C ALA A 149 24.60 7.96 -2.39
N ALA A 150 23.48 8.66 -2.14
CA ALA A 150 23.46 9.83 -1.26
C ALA A 150 23.86 9.47 0.18
N GLY A 151 23.34 8.37 0.71
CA GLY A 151 23.71 7.87 2.04
C GLY A 151 25.20 7.56 2.14
N VAL A 152 25.79 6.83 1.19
CA VAL A 152 27.23 6.51 1.18
C VAL A 152 28.09 7.76 1.06
N ALA A 153 27.70 8.74 0.23
CA ALA A 153 28.42 9.99 0.07
C ALA A 153 28.47 10.79 1.38
N VAL A 154 27.33 10.89 2.08
CA VAL A 154 27.25 11.60 3.36
C VAL A 154 27.92 10.81 4.49
N LEU A 155 27.86 9.49 4.48
CA LEU A 155 28.56 8.64 5.45
C LEU A 155 30.08 8.92 5.45
N GLU A 156 30.68 8.97 4.25
CA GLU A 156 32.10 9.30 4.12
C GLU A 156 32.40 10.72 4.65
N GLN A 157 31.55 11.70 4.34
CA GLN A 157 31.71 13.07 4.85
C GLN A 157 31.62 13.12 6.39
N VAL A 158 30.70 12.36 6.97
CA VAL A 158 30.55 12.23 8.42
C VAL A 158 31.80 11.62 9.04
N GLN A 159 32.30 10.51 8.50
CA GLN A 159 33.49 9.82 9.01
C GLN A 159 34.77 10.68 8.96
N ARG A 160 34.86 11.65 8.02
CA ARG A 160 35.98 12.60 7.97
C ARG A 160 35.86 13.77 8.95
N SER A 161 34.64 14.15 9.29
CA SER A 161 34.36 15.39 10.04
C SER A 161 34.16 15.18 11.54
N GLY A 162 34.03 13.94 12.01
CA GLY A 162 33.84 13.63 13.42
C GLY A 162 33.38 12.20 13.65
N THR A 163 32.80 11.94 14.82
CA THR A 163 32.33 10.58 15.17
C THR A 163 30.93 10.31 14.59
N GLU A 164 30.67 9.07 14.18
CA GLU A 164 29.35 8.65 13.68
C GLU A 164 28.23 8.88 14.71
N MET A 165 28.57 8.90 16.00
CA MET A 165 27.61 9.10 17.08
C MET A 165 27.02 10.52 17.09
N GLU A 166 27.74 11.51 16.55
CA GLU A 166 27.27 12.91 16.48
C GLU A 166 26.48 13.21 15.19
N HIS A 167 26.74 12.49 14.11
CA HIS A 167 26.24 12.86 12.78
C HIS A 167 25.58 11.72 11.98
N GLY A 168 25.37 10.54 12.58
CA GLY A 168 24.71 9.40 11.93
C GLY A 168 23.30 9.71 11.40
N THR A 169 22.62 10.69 12.01
CA THR A 169 21.32 11.22 11.58
C THR A 169 21.36 11.80 10.17
N ARG A 170 22.45 12.48 9.80
CA ARG A 170 22.64 13.08 8.47
C ARG A 170 22.71 12.03 7.37
N VAL A 171 23.31 10.87 7.66
CA VAL A 171 23.39 9.74 6.71
C VAL A 171 22.00 9.20 6.42
N GLY A 172 21.21 8.97 7.47
CA GLY A 172 19.82 8.54 7.34
C GLY A 172 18.96 9.57 6.61
N LEU A 173 19.08 10.85 6.96
CA LEU A 173 18.33 11.93 6.31
C LEU A 173 18.70 12.09 4.84
N ALA A 174 19.99 12.02 4.49
CA ALA A 174 20.45 12.08 3.12
C ALA A 174 19.92 10.91 2.29
N GLY A 175 19.99 9.69 2.83
CA GLY A 175 19.47 8.49 2.15
C GLY A 175 17.95 8.54 1.97
N PHE A 176 17.20 8.57 3.07
CA PHE A 176 15.74 8.48 3.02
C PHE A 176 15.08 9.76 2.48
N GLY A 177 15.64 10.95 2.74
CA GLY A 177 15.18 12.20 2.14
C GLY A 177 15.35 12.19 0.62
N THR A 178 16.48 11.70 0.11
CA THR A 178 16.67 11.47 -1.33
C THR A 178 15.69 10.44 -1.87
N LEU A 179 15.42 9.36 -1.12
CA LEU A 179 14.41 8.37 -1.51
C LEU A 179 13.03 9.01 -1.65
N VAL A 180 12.61 9.87 -0.72
CA VAL A 180 11.32 10.59 -0.81
C VAL A 180 11.25 11.39 -2.11
N VAL A 181 12.27 12.19 -2.41
CA VAL A 181 12.29 13.05 -3.60
C VAL A 181 12.23 12.21 -4.88
N LEU A 182 13.10 11.19 -5.00
CA LEU A 182 13.19 10.38 -6.20
C LEU A 182 12.00 9.43 -6.36
N ALA A 183 11.47 8.85 -5.28
CA ALA A 183 10.28 8.01 -5.32
C ALA A 183 9.02 8.84 -5.64
N ALA A 184 8.92 10.08 -5.17
CA ALA A 184 7.84 10.99 -5.56
C ALA A 184 7.90 11.30 -7.06
N ALA A 185 9.10 11.59 -7.61
CA ALA A 185 9.29 11.76 -9.04
C ALA A 185 8.92 10.48 -9.83
N ALA A 186 9.37 9.31 -9.36
CA ALA A 186 9.02 8.03 -9.96
C ALA A 186 7.50 7.78 -9.95
N TYR A 187 6.81 8.10 -8.85
CA TYR A 187 5.35 7.97 -8.74
C TYR A 187 4.63 8.93 -9.68
N VAL A 188 5.08 10.19 -9.80
CA VAL A 188 4.50 11.17 -10.74
C VAL A 188 4.65 10.73 -12.20
N LEU A 189 5.79 10.13 -12.55
CA LEU A 189 6.09 9.65 -13.90
C LEU A 189 5.39 8.32 -14.23
N ALA A 190 5.32 7.40 -13.27
CA ALA A 190 4.77 6.06 -13.43
C ALA A 190 4.04 5.63 -12.14
N PRO A 191 2.81 6.12 -11.92
CA PRO A 191 2.05 5.90 -10.69
C PRO A 191 1.67 4.43 -10.57
N THR A 192 2.32 3.73 -9.64
CA THR A 192 1.99 2.36 -9.25
C THR A 192 2.22 2.17 -7.75
N LEU A 193 1.69 1.07 -7.20
CA LEU A 193 1.91 0.66 -5.80
C LEU A 193 3.38 0.50 -5.42
N VAL A 194 4.28 0.16 -6.36
CA VAL A 194 5.71 -0.05 -6.06
C VAL A 194 6.39 1.29 -5.74
N ALA A 195 6.20 2.29 -6.60
CA ALA A 195 6.71 3.64 -6.35
C ALA A 195 6.05 4.27 -5.11
N HIS A 196 4.75 3.99 -4.90
CA HIS A 196 4.05 4.41 -3.69
C HIS A 196 4.67 3.80 -2.44
N ALA A 197 4.92 2.49 -2.41
CA ALA A 197 5.55 1.82 -1.27
C ALA A 197 6.94 2.39 -0.95
N ALA A 198 7.76 2.68 -1.97
CA ALA A 198 9.06 3.32 -1.76
C ALA A 198 8.94 4.72 -1.15
N LEU A 199 7.93 5.50 -1.56
CA LEU A 199 7.65 6.80 -0.97
C LEU A 199 7.19 6.68 0.49
N VAL A 200 6.38 5.67 0.82
CA VAL A 200 5.97 5.37 2.21
C VAL A 200 7.19 5.05 3.08
N VAL A 201 8.08 4.18 2.60
CA VAL A 201 9.33 3.85 3.30
C VAL A 201 10.19 5.10 3.48
N GLY A 202 10.37 5.89 2.42
CA GLY A 202 11.11 7.15 2.48
C GLY A 202 10.57 8.07 3.58
N VAL A 203 9.28 8.40 3.54
CA VAL A 203 8.66 9.29 4.53
C VAL A 203 8.71 8.69 5.94
N GLY A 204 8.48 7.38 6.05
CA GLY A 204 8.56 6.61 7.29
C GLY A 204 9.87 6.83 8.06
N TYR A 205 10.99 6.84 7.35
CA TYR A 205 12.32 7.05 7.94
C TYR A 205 12.78 8.51 7.93
N THR A 206 12.40 9.31 6.94
CA THR A 206 12.79 10.73 6.89
C THR A 206 12.28 11.51 8.10
N VAL A 207 11.05 11.24 8.57
CA VAL A 207 10.46 11.94 9.72
C VAL A 207 11.33 11.82 11.00
N PRO A 208 11.68 10.62 11.49
CA PRO A 208 12.53 10.50 12.67
C PRO A 208 13.94 11.06 12.47
N PHE A 209 14.58 10.84 11.30
CA PHE A 209 15.91 11.40 11.04
C PHE A 209 15.90 12.93 11.00
N LEU A 210 14.88 13.54 10.39
CA LEU A 210 14.73 14.99 10.35
C LEU A 210 14.50 15.57 11.75
N SER A 211 13.67 14.92 12.58
CA SER A 211 13.45 15.33 13.97
C SER A 211 14.76 15.33 14.76
N GLN A 212 15.56 14.26 14.62
CA GLN A 212 16.83 14.15 15.33
C GLN A 212 17.84 15.20 14.84
N GLU A 213 17.92 15.46 13.53
CA GLU A 213 18.83 16.47 12.96
C GLU A 213 18.49 17.89 13.42
N LEU A 214 17.20 18.18 13.64
CA LEU A 214 16.75 19.48 14.16
C LEU A 214 16.95 19.64 15.68
N GLY A 215 17.62 18.69 16.35
CA GLY A 215 17.81 18.70 17.80
C GLY A 215 16.53 18.42 18.58
N LEU A 216 15.50 17.89 17.92
CA LEU A 216 14.21 17.64 18.52
C LEU A 216 14.14 16.20 19.05
N HIS A 217 14.85 15.97 20.16
CA HIS A 217 15.08 14.63 20.73
C HIS A 217 13.87 14.00 21.44
N SER A 218 12.73 14.70 21.52
CA SER A 218 11.51 14.15 22.11
C SER A 218 10.68 13.36 21.08
N GLY A 219 9.87 12.40 21.54
CA GLY A 219 8.94 11.67 20.66
C GLY A 219 7.86 12.54 20.00
N ARG A 220 7.65 13.77 20.53
CA ARG A 220 6.60 14.69 20.09
C ARG A 220 6.73 15.12 18.61
N PRO A 221 7.86 15.69 18.15
CA PRO A 221 8.02 16.10 16.76
C PRO A 221 7.96 14.93 15.79
N ILE A 222 8.44 13.74 16.16
CA ILE A 222 8.26 12.52 15.36
C ILE A 222 6.77 12.22 15.18
N GLY A 223 6.01 12.22 16.27
CA GLY A 223 4.57 11.97 16.22
C GLY A 223 3.81 13.03 15.41
N PHE A 224 4.15 14.31 15.56
CA PHE A 224 3.56 15.38 14.75
C PHE A 224 3.96 15.29 13.27
N GLY A 225 5.18 14.87 12.97
CA GLY A 225 5.64 14.62 11.61
C GLY A 225 4.81 13.53 10.92
N PHE A 226 4.55 12.41 11.61
CA PHE A 226 3.67 11.36 11.10
C PHE A 226 2.20 11.81 11.00
N LEU A 227 1.68 12.57 11.96
CA LEU A 227 0.34 13.16 11.85
C LEU A 227 0.22 14.04 10.60
N ALA A 228 1.18 14.94 10.39
CA ALA A 228 1.22 15.81 9.21
C ALA A 228 1.31 14.99 7.92
N ALA A 229 2.18 13.98 7.87
CA ALA A 229 2.30 13.07 6.72
C ALA A 229 0.98 12.35 6.44
N GLY A 230 0.30 11.84 7.48
CA GLY A 230 -1.00 11.18 7.37
C GLY A 230 -2.10 12.10 6.85
N VAL A 231 -2.19 13.33 7.38
CA VAL A 231 -3.14 14.35 6.90
C VAL A 231 -2.88 14.66 5.42
N VAL A 232 -1.63 14.95 5.04
CA VAL A 232 -1.27 15.23 3.64
C VAL A 232 -1.66 14.06 2.75
N TRP A 233 -1.39 12.82 3.17
CA TRP A 233 -1.74 11.63 2.40
C TRP A 233 -3.25 11.51 2.16
N LEU A 234 -4.05 11.68 3.21
CA LEU A 234 -5.50 11.59 3.13
C LEU A 234 -6.09 12.74 2.31
N VAL A 235 -5.59 13.97 2.46
CA VAL A 235 -6.03 15.11 1.65
C VAL A 235 -5.76 14.86 0.16
N LEU A 236 -4.61 14.27 -0.18
CA LEU A 236 -4.30 13.89 -1.56
C LEU A 236 -5.16 12.72 -2.04
N ALA A 237 -5.50 11.76 -1.18
CA ALA A 237 -6.39 10.64 -1.50
C ALA A 237 -7.82 11.09 -1.78
N GLU A 238 -8.33 12.03 -0.98
CA GLU A 238 -9.69 12.56 -1.14
C GLU A 238 -9.82 13.59 -2.27
N ARG A 239 -8.70 14.01 -2.86
CA ARG A 239 -8.63 14.82 -4.08
C ARG A 239 -8.31 14.00 -5.33
N ASP A 240 -8.38 12.67 -5.22
CA ASP A 240 -8.08 11.71 -6.29
C ASP A 240 -6.71 11.94 -6.96
N ARG A 241 -5.73 12.43 -6.18
CA ARG A 241 -4.35 12.65 -6.67
C ARG A 241 -3.52 11.37 -6.68
N TRP A 242 -3.95 10.36 -5.94
CA TRP A 242 -3.37 9.02 -5.98
C TRP A 242 -4.12 8.17 -6.99
N ARG A 243 -3.39 7.41 -7.81
CA ARG A 243 -4.00 6.41 -8.70
C ARG A 243 -4.66 5.30 -7.88
N GLU A 244 -4.01 4.87 -6.80
CA GLU A 244 -4.48 3.82 -5.89
C GLU A 244 -5.09 4.43 -4.61
N GLY A 245 -6.29 5.00 -4.73
CA GLY A 245 -6.96 5.69 -3.61
C GLY A 245 -7.09 4.85 -2.34
N LEU A 246 -7.35 3.54 -2.44
CA LEU A 246 -7.42 2.65 -1.26
C LEU A 246 -6.07 2.53 -0.53
N ALA A 247 -4.98 2.31 -1.27
CA ALA A 247 -3.65 2.21 -0.68
C ALA A 247 -3.24 3.54 -0.02
N ALA A 248 -3.56 4.66 -0.67
CA ALA A 248 -3.30 5.99 -0.11
C ALA A 248 -4.07 6.24 1.19
N ARG A 249 -5.34 5.82 1.26
CA ARG A 249 -6.13 5.88 2.50
C ARG A 249 -5.52 5.04 3.62
N LEU A 250 -5.11 3.81 3.32
CA LEU A 250 -4.48 2.92 4.31
C LEU A 250 -3.18 3.49 4.86
N VAL A 251 -2.33 4.02 3.99
CA VAL A 251 -1.08 4.68 4.38
C VAL A 251 -1.35 5.93 5.23
N GLY A 252 -2.27 6.80 4.80
CA GLY A 252 -2.60 8.02 5.52
C GLY A 252 -3.18 7.73 6.91
N VAL A 253 -4.08 6.75 7.00
CA VAL A 253 -4.61 6.21 8.26
C VAL A 253 -3.49 5.67 9.15
N GLY A 254 -2.57 4.87 8.58
CA GLY A 254 -1.45 4.29 9.30
C GLY A 254 -0.52 5.35 9.89
N PHE A 255 -0.18 6.38 9.11
CA PHE A 255 0.63 7.50 9.60
C PHE A 255 -0.08 8.35 10.65
N LEU A 256 -1.39 8.59 10.52
CA LEU A 256 -2.16 9.27 11.56
C LEU A 256 -2.13 8.50 12.88
N PHE A 257 -2.36 7.19 12.82
CA PHE A 257 -2.35 6.33 13.99
C PHE A 257 -0.96 6.27 14.63
N ALA A 258 0.08 5.99 13.84
CA ALA A 258 1.47 5.96 14.31
C ALA A 258 1.89 7.31 14.91
N GLY A 259 1.48 8.42 14.30
CA GLY A 259 1.79 9.76 14.79
C GLY A 259 1.11 10.10 16.11
N ALA A 260 -0.15 9.68 16.29
CA ALA A 260 -0.86 9.84 17.56
C ALA A 260 -0.25 8.97 18.67
N GLN A 261 0.07 7.72 18.36
CA GLN A 261 0.66 6.76 19.31
C GLN A 261 2.10 7.10 19.70
N ALA A 262 2.89 7.67 18.78
CA ALA A 262 4.24 8.15 19.09
C ALA A 262 4.27 9.22 20.20
N GLN A 263 3.16 9.93 20.44
CA GLN A 263 3.05 10.91 21.52
C GLN A 263 2.99 10.25 22.92
N LEU A 264 2.67 8.96 23.01
CA LEU A 264 2.71 8.20 24.26
C LEU A 264 4.13 7.99 24.78
N ALA A 265 5.13 8.06 23.89
CA ALA A 265 6.54 8.02 24.28
C ALA A 265 7.05 9.37 24.82
N SER A 266 6.20 10.41 24.90
CA SER A 266 6.57 11.71 25.45
C SER A 266 6.25 11.83 26.94
N ASP A 267 6.87 12.82 27.60
CA ASP A 267 6.58 13.16 29.01
C ASP A 267 5.11 13.53 29.25
N THR A 268 4.37 13.90 28.19
CA THR A 268 2.95 14.22 28.24
C THR A 268 2.09 13.14 27.60
N ARG A 269 2.10 11.93 28.17
CA ARG A 269 1.34 10.78 27.65
C ARG A 269 -0.14 11.07 27.40
N TRP A 270 -0.75 11.92 28.24
CA TRP A 270 -2.15 12.32 28.08
C TRP A 270 -2.46 12.94 26.71
N VAL A 271 -1.48 13.62 26.09
CA VAL A 271 -1.61 14.17 24.72
C VAL A 271 -1.77 13.04 23.70
N GLY A 272 -1.06 11.92 23.87
CA GLY A 272 -1.19 10.75 23.02
C GLY A 272 -2.56 10.07 23.13
N TYR A 273 -3.12 9.99 24.34
CA TYR A 273 -4.48 9.49 24.54
C TYR A 273 -5.52 10.38 23.85
N VAL A 274 -5.44 11.70 24.08
CA VAL A 274 -6.36 12.67 23.47
C VAL A 274 -6.25 12.65 21.95
N LEU A 275 -5.04 12.63 21.39
CA LEU A 275 -4.83 12.59 19.94
C LEU A 275 -5.28 11.28 19.31
N THR A 276 -4.99 10.12 19.93
CA THR A 276 -5.41 8.81 19.40
C THR A 276 -6.93 8.72 19.38
N PHE A 277 -7.59 9.17 20.46
CA PHE A 277 -9.05 9.24 20.52
C PHE A 277 -9.62 10.21 19.47
N ALA A 278 -9.06 11.42 19.37
CA ALA A 278 -9.52 12.43 18.40
C ALA A 278 -9.35 11.97 16.95
N VAL A 279 -8.23 11.32 16.61
CA VAL A 279 -8.00 10.70 15.29
C VAL A 279 -9.02 9.61 15.02
N GLY A 280 -9.33 8.76 16.02
CA GLY A 280 -10.37 7.73 15.90
C GLY A 280 -11.76 8.33 15.62
N VAL A 281 -12.17 9.35 16.38
CA VAL A 281 -13.44 10.06 16.16
C VAL A 281 -13.49 10.72 14.78
N ALA A 282 -12.42 11.43 14.39
CA ALA A 282 -12.34 12.05 13.07
C ALA A 282 -12.43 11.01 11.94
N ALA A 283 -11.81 9.85 12.10
CA ALA A 283 -11.91 8.75 11.16
C ALA A 283 -13.34 8.19 11.05
N PHE A 284 -14.07 8.04 12.16
CA PHE A 284 -15.50 7.69 12.09
C PHE A 284 -16.32 8.72 11.33
N LEU A 285 -16.12 10.02 11.59
CA LEU A 285 -16.81 11.09 10.86
C LEU A 285 -16.49 11.06 9.35
N LEU A 286 -15.24 10.81 8.99
CA LEU A 286 -14.84 10.58 7.60
C LEU A 286 -15.45 9.32 7.01
N HIS A 287 -15.61 8.25 7.80
CA HIS A 287 -16.30 7.05 7.35
C HIS A 287 -17.77 7.30 7.03
N LEU A 288 -18.47 8.11 7.83
CA LEU A 288 -19.88 8.46 7.56
C LEU A 288 -20.05 9.22 6.23
N THR A 289 -19.08 10.06 5.86
CA THR A 289 -19.15 10.85 4.62
C THR A 289 -18.60 10.12 3.40
N ARG A 290 -17.52 9.34 3.54
CA ARG A 290 -16.80 8.69 2.43
C ARG A 290 -17.07 7.20 2.28
N ARG A 291 -17.65 6.55 3.30
CA ARG A 291 -17.96 5.11 3.35
C ARG A 291 -16.79 4.18 3.01
N ALA A 292 -15.54 4.63 3.16
CA ALA A 292 -14.36 3.82 2.94
C ALA A 292 -13.97 3.06 4.22
N TRP A 293 -13.72 1.76 4.12
CA TRP A 293 -13.42 0.90 5.26
C TRP A 293 -12.13 1.24 6.03
N PRO A 294 -11.05 1.80 5.44
CA PRO A 294 -9.85 2.14 6.20
C PRO A 294 -10.13 3.14 7.33
N TYR A 295 -11.08 4.06 7.13
CA TYR A 295 -11.50 5.02 8.15
C TYR A 295 -12.27 4.34 9.29
N LEU A 296 -13.06 3.32 8.98
CA LEU A 296 -13.75 2.53 10.00
C LEU A 296 -12.74 1.79 10.88
N VAL A 297 -11.74 1.15 10.27
CA VAL A 297 -10.69 0.42 10.99
C VAL A 297 -9.89 1.37 11.88
N LEU A 298 -9.51 2.55 11.39
CA LEU A 298 -8.85 3.57 12.21
C LEU A 298 -9.75 4.06 13.35
N GLY A 299 -11.03 4.30 13.06
CA GLY A 299 -11.98 4.78 14.05
C GLY A 299 -12.12 3.81 15.21
N VAL A 300 -12.34 2.52 14.89
CA VAL A 300 -12.40 1.44 15.88
C VAL A 300 -11.08 1.37 16.64
N ALA A 301 -9.96 1.19 15.95
CA ALA A 301 -8.64 1.03 16.57
C ALA A 301 -8.29 2.21 17.50
N GLY A 302 -8.49 3.45 17.04
CA GLY A 302 -8.18 4.65 17.80
C GLY A 302 -8.97 4.74 19.12
N VAL A 303 -10.27 4.47 19.08
CA VAL A 303 -11.10 4.48 20.30
C VAL A 303 -10.78 3.29 21.21
N THR A 304 -10.61 2.10 20.64
CA THR A 304 -10.33 0.87 21.41
C THR A 304 -8.94 0.84 22.03
N VAL A 305 -7.98 1.59 21.50
CA VAL A 305 -6.63 1.70 22.07
C VAL A 305 -6.58 2.84 23.08
N ALA A 306 -7.05 4.04 22.71
CA ALA A 306 -6.93 5.22 23.56
C ALA A 306 -7.64 5.10 24.91
N VAL A 307 -8.86 4.54 24.94
CA VAL A 307 -9.66 4.48 26.18
C VAL A 307 -9.07 3.49 27.19
N PRO A 308 -8.77 2.22 26.83
CA PRO A 308 -8.12 1.28 27.74
C PRO A 308 -6.74 1.74 28.23
N GLU A 309 -5.89 2.27 27.35
CA GLU A 309 -4.56 2.73 27.75
C GLU A 309 -4.63 3.88 28.76
N ALA A 310 -5.51 4.88 28.51
CA ALA A 310 -5.73 5.97 29.46
C ALA A 310 -6.23 5.47 30.81
N LEU A 311 -7.16 4.51 30.82
CA LEU A 311 -7.69 3.92 32.05
C LEU A 311 -6.61 3.14 32.82
N ILE A 312 -5.78 2.36 32.12
CA ILE A 312 -4.69 1.59 32.74
C ILE A 312 -3.70 2.54 33.41
N ASP A 313 -3.28 3.59 32.71
CA ASP A 313 -2.32 4.58 33.22
C ASP A 313 -2.89 5.38 34.40
N TRP A 314 -4.17 5.76 34.37
CA TRP A 314 -4.78 6.54 35.47
C TRP A 314 -5.11 5.74 36.72
N THR A 315 -5.24 4.42 36.60
CA THR A 315 -5.65 3.55 37.72
C THR A 315 -4.47 2.80 38.34
N GLU A 316 -3.24 3.13 37.95
CA GLU A 316 -2.01 2.50 38.43
C GLU A 316 -2.05 0.95 38.34
N GLY A 317 -2.79 0.42 37.35
CA GLY A 317 -2.85 -0.99 36.99
C GLY A 317 -3.75 -1.92 37.83
N THR A 318 -4.11 -1.60 39.08
CA THR A 318 -4.84 -2.56 39.95
C THR A 318 -6.34 -2.65 39.69
N LEU A 319 -6.98 -1.56 39.23
CA LEU A 319 -8.39 -1.52 38.83
C LEU A 319 -8.57 -1.36 37.31
N GLY A 320 -7.54 -0.89 36.60
CA GLY A 320 -7.61 -0.53 35.18
C GLY A 320 -7.85 -1.70 34.25
N THR A 321 -7.26 -2.86 34.55
CA THR A 321 -7.43 -4.06 33.71
C THR A 321 -8.87 -4.57 33.70
N ALA A 322 -9.53 -4.60 34.85
CA ALA A 322 -10.93 -5.02 34.95
C ALA A 322 -11.88 -4.04 34.25
N VAL A 323 -11.69 -2.73 34.43
CA VAL A 323 -12.51 -1.69 33.78
C VAL A 323 -12.24 -1.64 32.28
N ALA A 324 -10.98 -1.79 31.84
CA ALA A 324 -10.60 -1.85 30.43
C ALA A 324 -11.23 -3.06 29.72
N LEU A 325 -11.18 -4.25 30.34
CA LEU A 325 -11.83 -5.46 29.82
C LEU A 325 -13.35 -5.29 29.72
N LEU A 326 -13.97 -4.67 30.72
CA LEU A 326 -15.41 -4.41 30.73
C LEU A 326 -15.81 -3.39 29.63
N GLY A 327 -15.01 -2.33 29.46
CA GLY A 327 -15.20 -1.32 28.43
C GLY A 327 -15.02 -1.88 27.01
N ALA A 328 -13.99 -2.70 26.78
CA ALA A 328 -13.78 -3.39 25.51
C ALA A 328 -14.94 -4.34 25.20
N GLY A 329 -15.40 -5.11 26.19
CA GLY A 329 -16.57 -5.98 26.06
C GLY A 329 -17.84 -5.21 25.70
N LEU A 330 -18.09 -4.07 26.35
CA LEU A 330 -19.24 -3.22 26.07
C LEU A 330 -19.19 -2.63 24.66
N ALA A 331 -18.03 -2.17 24.20
CA ALA A 331 -17.85 -1.65 22.84
C ALA A 331 -18.13 -2.74 21.78
N LEU A 332 -17.64 -3.97 21.99
CA LEU A 332 -17.94 -5.10 21.12
C LEU A 332 -19.44 -5.44 21.10
N LEU A 333 -20.09 -5.43 22.26
CA LEU A 333 -21.55 -5.65 22.36
C LEU A 333 -22.35 -4.58 21.61
N LEU A 334 -22.01 -3.31 21.79
CA LEU A 334 -22.68 -2.20 21.11
C LEU A 334 -22.47 -2.26 19.59
N SER A 335 -21.25 -2.57 19.15
CA SER A 335 -20.95 -2.78 17.73
C SER A 335 -21.76 -3.94 17.14
N GLY A 336 -21.87 -5.06 17.86
CA GLY A 336 -22.66 -6.22 17.44
C GLY A 336 -24.16 -5.90 17.34
N LEU A 337 -24.70 -5.15 18.31
CA LEU A 337 -26.09 -4.68 18.29
C LEU A 337 -26.37 -3.75 17.11
N LEU A 338 -25.45 -2.84 16.79
CA LEU A 338 -25.59 -1.93 15.67
C LEU A 338 -25.58 -2.67 14.32
N ALA A 339 -24.68 -3.65 14.16
CA ALA A 339 -24.61 -4.49 12.96
C ALA A 339 -25.90 -5.31 12.74
N LEU A 340 -26.50 -5.82 13.82
CA LEU A 340 -27.78 -6.53 13.77
C LEU A 340 -28.94 -5.61 13.38
N ARG A 341 -28.91 -4.33 13.77
CA ARG A 341 -29.95 -3.36 13.44
C ARG A 341 -29.91 -3.00 11.96
N LEU A 342 -28.72 -2.75 11.42
CA LEU A 342 -28.52 -2.46 10.00
C LEU A 342 -28.96 -3.61 9.07
N ARG A 343 -28.79 -4.86 9.51
CA ARG A 343 -29.24 -6.06 8.76
C ARG A 343 -30.75 -6.23 8.70
N ARG A 344 -31.52 -5.59 9.58
CA ARG A 344 -33.00 -5.69 9.58
C ARG A 344 -33.67 -4.69 8.64
N ASP A 345 -32.93 -3.67 8.20
CA ASP A 345 -33.46 -2.60 7.36
C ASP A 345 -33.21 -2.83 5.86
N GLU A 346 -32.58 -3.94 5.47
CA GLU A 346 -32.52 -4.38 4.07
C GLU A 346 -33.76 -5.25 3.76
N PRO A 347 -34.74 -4.74 2.98
CA PRO A 347 -35.91 -5.52 2.58
C PRO A 347 -35.49 -6.58 1.56
N SER A 348 -35.87 -7.83 1.84
CA SER A 348 -35.77 -8.99 0.93
C SER A 348 -36.60 -8.83 -0.33
#